data_AF-A0A914PU29-F1
#
_entry.id   AF-A0A914PU29-F1
#
_cell.length_a   1.000
_cell.length_b   1.000
_cell.length_c   1.000
_cell.angle_alpha   90.00
_cell.angle_beta   90.00
_cell.angle_gamma   90.00
#
_symmetry.space_group_name_H-M   'P 1'
#
loop_
_entity.id
_entity.type
_entity.pdbx_description
1 polymer ?
#
loop_
_entity_poly.entity_id
_entity_poly.type
_entity_poly.pdbx_seq_one_letter_code
_entity_poly.pdbx_strand_id
1 'polypeptide(L)'
;MFSIGIADCLQQISHIYAGLITLTANNFSFTLEKFMGGLGNAAWLAMIPQTLVLALNRYNVFRKQNSSSYFGTFQFMLFCCWIFGGAFFVTYMSSNTGILYDMYNFYWAYDHGSWSDIVSLIEYYSSVPLLIMAFIVYIGVVINITSMVSL
;
A
#
# COMPACT_ATOMS: atom_id res chain seq x y z
N MET A 1 7.77 4.02 -10.14
CA MET A 1 6.43 4.34 -10.68
C MET A 1 5.71 3.09 -11.16
N PHE A 2 6.31 2.27 -12.03
CA PHE A 2 5.69 1.01 -12.49
C PHE A 2 5.21 0.09 -11.35
N SER A 3 6.03 -0.11 -10.31
CA SER A 3 5.66 -0.92 -9.13
C SER A 3 4.39 -0.45 -8.41
N ILE A 4 4.22 0.87 -8.25
CA ILE A 4 3.02 1.44 -7.62
C ILE A 4 1.81 1.20 -8.51
N GLY A 5 1.97 1.35 -9.83
CA GLY A 5 0.90 1.06 -10.78
C GLY A 5 0.42 -0.39 -10.75
N ILE A 6 1.32 -1.36 -10.52
CA ILE A 6 0.93 -2.77 -10.33
C ILE A 6 0.08 -2.91 -9.06
N ALA A 7 0.52 -2.35 -7.94
CA ALA A 7 -0.22 -2.43 -6.68
C ALA A 7 -1.59 -1.73 -6.78
N ASP A 8 -1.67 -0.57 -7.44
CA ASP A 8 -2.93 0.11 -7.71
C ASP A 8 -3.88 -0.75 -8.55
N CYS A 9 -3.37 -1.40 -9.62
CA CYS A 9 -4.18 -2.33 -10.41
C CYS A 9 -4.71 -3.50 -9.58
N LEU A 10 -3.88 -4.09 -8.70
CA LEU A 10 -4.29 -5.17 -7.81
C LEU A 10 -5.38 -4.71 -6.84
N GLN A 11 -5.25 -3.51 -6.26
CA GLN A 11 -6.28 -2.92 -5.40
C GLN A 11 -7.58 -2.68 -6.16
N GLN A 12 -7.51 -2.18 -7.40
CA GLN A 12 -8.69 -1.92 -8.20
C GLN A 12 -9.45 -3.17 -8.60
N ILE A 13 -8.78 -4.31 -8.80
CA ILE A 13 -9.46 -5.59 -9.03
C ILE A 13 -10.38 -5.93 -7.85
N SER A 14 -9.92 -5.73 -6.61
CA SER A 14 -10.74 -5.92 -5.42
C SER A 14 -11.92 -4.95 -5.36
N HIS A 15 -11.73 -3.67 -5.71
CA HIS A 15 -12.83 -2.71 -5.74
C HIS A 15 -13.85 -2.97 -6.85
N ILE A 16 -13.41 -3.44 -8.03
CA ILE A 16 -14.32 -3.88 -9.10
C ILE A 16 -15.17 -5.05 -8.60
N TYR A 17 -14.55 -6.03 -7.93
CA TYR A 17 -15.25 -7.16 -7.32
C TYR A 17 -16.29 -6.69 -6.29
N ALA A 18 -15.92 -5.80 -5.37
CA ALA A 18 -16.84 -5.20 -4.40
C ALA A 18 -18.01 -4.46 -5.09
N GLY A 19 -17.74 -3.73 -6.17
CA GLY A 19 -18.76 -3.07 -6.97
C GLY A 19 -19.74 -4.06 -7.60
N LEU A 20 -19.25 -5.18 -8.13
CA LEU A 20 -20.10 -6.24 -8.71
C LEU A 20 -20.99 -6.90 -7.66
N ILE A 21 -20.46 -7.19 -6.47
CA ILE A 21 -21.24 -7.70 -5.34
C ILE A 21 -22.38 -6.74 -5.01
N THR A 22 -22.06 -5.46 -4.84
CA THR A 22 -23.03 -4.42 -4.49
C THR A 22 -24.14 -4.29 -5.53
N LEU A 23 -23.81 -4.37 -6.82
CA LEU A 23 -24.81 -4.26 -7.90
C LEU A 23 -25.69 -5.50 -8.03
N THR A 24 -25.15 -6.68 -7.77
CA THR A 24 -25.87 -7.94 -7.96
C THR A 24 -26.63 -8.39 -6.72
N ALA A 25 -26.38 -7.76 -5.56
CA ALA A 25 -26.88 -8.17 -4.25
C ALA A 25 -26.66 -9.67 -3.95
N ASN A 26 -25.66 -10.27 -4.61
CA ASN A 26 -25.34 -11.68 -4.47
C ASN A 26 -24.17 -11.85 -3.51
N ASN A 27 -24.36 -12.78 -2.58
CA ASN A 27 -23.26 -13.26 -1.73
C ASN A 27 -22.44 -14.26 -2.55
N PHE A 28 -21.24 -13.87 -2.99
CA PHE A 28 -20.26 -14.77 -3.56
C PHE A 28 -19.66 -15.67 -2.47
N SER A 29 -18.76 -16.59 -2.84
CA SER A 29 -18.14 -17.48 -1.87
C SER A 29 -17.27 -16.71 -0.87
N PHE A 30 -17.39 -17.06 0.42
CA PHE A 30 -16.60 -16.48 1.51
C PHE A 30 -15.08 -16.50 1.22
N THR A 31 -14.58 -17.58 0.64
CA THR A 31 -13.17 -17.72 0.26
C THR A 31 -12.75 -16.69 -0.78
N LEU A 32 -13.59 -16.44 -1.79
CA LEU A 32 -13.29 -15.46 -2.83
C LEU A 32 -13.34 -14.03 -2.27
N GLU A 33 -14.32 -13.75 -1.42
CA GLU A 33 -14.44 -12.44 -0.76
C GLU A 33 -13.23 -12.14 0.12
N LYS A 34 -12.85 -13.10 0.97
CA LYS A 34 -11.65 -13.00 1.81
C LYS A 34 -10.39 -12.80 0.98
N PHE A 35 -10.24 -13.54 -0.13
CA PHE A 35 -9.12 -13.39 -1.06
C PHE A 35 -9.07 -11.97 -1.65
N MET A 36 -10.20 -11.46 -2.15
CA MET A 36 -10.28 -10.14 -2.77
C MET A 36 -10.04 -9.02 -1.75
N GLY A 37 -10.62 -9.11 -0.56
CA GLY A 37 -10.39 -8.14 0.51
C GLY A 37 -8.94 -8.12 0.97
N GLY A 38 -8.36 -9.31 1.19
CA GLY A 38 -6.94 -9.43 1.56
C GLY A 38 -6.00 -8.93 0.47
N LEU A 39 -6.27 -9.24 -0.81
CA LEU A 39 -5.46 -8.76 -1.94
C LEU A 39 -5.50 -7.24 -2.03
N GLY A 40 -6.70 -6.66 -1.92
CA GLY A 40 -6.90 -5.22 -2.03
C GLY A 40 -6.20 -4.47 -0.91
N ASN A 41 -6.37 -4.92 0.34
CA ASN A 41 -5.75 -4.28 1.49
C ASN A 41 -4.23 -4.45 1.51
N ALA A 42 -3.72 -5.63 1.16
CA ALA A 42 -2.28 -5.86 1.04
C ALA A 42 -1.64 -5.02 -0.06
N ALA A 43 -2.31 -4.84 -1.20
CA ALA A 43 -1.85 -3.98 -2.28
C ALA A 43 -1.79 -2.51 -1.84
N TRP A 44 -2.82 -2.03 -1.13
CA TRP A 44 -2.82 -0.71 -0.51
C TRP A 44 -1.64 -0.51 0.45
N LEU A 45 -1.41 -1.49 1.33
CA LEU A 45 -0.28 -1.45 2.27
C LEU A 45 1.08 -1.54 1.60
N ALA A 46 1.20 -2.26 0.48
CA ALA A 46 2.43 -2.27 -0.30
C ALA A 46 2.73 -0.89 -0.92
N MET A 47 1.70 -0.11 -1.29
CA MET A 47 1.89 1.21 -1.90
C MET A 47 2.47 2.23 -0.92
N ILE A 48 2.09 2.19 0.35
CA ILE A 48 2.53 3.16 1.37
C ILE A 48 4.06 3.28 1.45
N PRO A 49 4.85 2.23 1.73
CA PRO A 49 6.31 2.32 1.73
C PRO A 49 6.87 2.61 0.33
N GLN A 50 6.21 2.17 -0.75
CA GLN A 50 6.62 2.54 -2.11
C GLN A 50 6.53 4.05 -2.37
N THR A 51 5.57 4.76 -1.75
CA THR A 51 5.50 6.23 -1.85
C THR A 51 6.70 6.91 -1.22
N LEU A 52 7.21 6.39 -0.09
CA LEU A 52 8.44 6.88 0.55
C LEU A 52 9.66 6.60 -0.33
N VAL A 53 9.80 5.39 -0.87
CA VAL A 53 10.88 5.04 -1.79
C VAL A 53 10.87 5.96 -3.02
N LEU A 54 9.69 6.27 -3.56
CA LEU A 54 9.53 7.23 -4.66
C LEU A 54 9.95 8.64 -4.26
N ALA A 55 9.57 9.11 -3.07
CA ALA A 55 9.96 10.42 -2.55
C ALA A 55 11.49 10.53 -2.42
N LEU A 56 12.14 9.49 -1.87
CA LEU A 56 13.60 9.43 -1.73
C LEU A 56 14.30 9.41 -3.09
N ASN A 57 13.77 8.65 -4.06
CA ASN A 57 14.30 8.62 -5.42
C ASN A 57 14.22 10.02 -6.07
N ARG A 58 13.09 10.71 -5.94
CA ARG A 58 12.92 12.09 -6.44
C ARG A 58 13.91 13.04 -5.77
N TYR A 59 14.05 12.95 -4.45
CA TYR A 59 15.00 13.77 -3.69
C TYR A 59 16.45 13.58 -4.17
N ASN A 60 16.87 12.34 -4.41
CA ASN A 60 18.20 12.01 -4.92
C ASN A 60 18.44 12.62 -6.33
N VAL A 61 17.47 12.46 -7.24
CA VAL A 61 17.53 13.03 -8.60
C VAL A 61 17.70 14.54 -8.57
N PHE A 62 16.93 15.27 -7.75
CA PHE A 62 17.06 16.72 -7.67
C PHE A 62 18.38 17.16 -7.06
N ARG A 63 19.00 16.41 -6.14
CA ARG A 63 20.34 16.75 -5.62
C ARG A 63 21.49 16.45 -6.59
N LYS A 64 21.21 15.97 -7.81
CA LYS A 64 22.21 15.57 -8.82
C LYS A 64 23.27 14.60 -8.27
N GLN A 65 22.91 13.79 -7.28
CA GLN A 65 23.78 12.71 -6.82
C GLN A 65 23.89 11.66 -7.94
N ASN A 66 25.08 11.09 -8.13
CA ASN A 66 25.33 10.13 -9.21
C ASN A 66 24.34 8.95 -9.12
N SER A 67 23.38 8.95 -10.05
CA SER A 67 22.22 8.05 -10.05
C SER A 67 22.60 6.57 -10.17
N SER A 68 23.76 6.25 -10.77
CA SER A 68 24.21 4.88 -10.99
C SER A 68 24.54 4.11 -9.70
N SER A 69 24.97 4.80 -8.64
CA SER A 69 25.37 4.16 -7.38
C SER A 69 24.17 3.64 -6.56
N TYR A 70 23.01 4.29 -6.69
CA TYR A 70 21.84 4.02 -5.84
C TYR A 70 20.78 3.14 -6.50
N PHE A 71 20.96 2.75 -7.77
CA PHE A 71 19.97 1.99 -8.51
C PHE A 71 19.65 0.64 -7.83
N GLY A 72 20.67 -0.12 -7.44
CA GLY A 72 20.50 -1.39 -6.72
C GLY A 72 19.80 -1.22 -5.37
N THR A 73 20.10 -0.13 -4.65
CA THR A 73 19.48 0.19 -3.37
C THR A 73 17.97 0.41 -3.50
N PHE A 74 17.53 1.19 -4.51
CA PHE A 74 16.11 1.42 -4.73
C PHE A 74 15.37 0.16 -5.17
N GLN A 75 16.00 -0.71 -5.98
CA GLN A 75 15.42 -2.00 -6.34
C GLN A 75 15.23 -2.89 -5.11
N PHE A 76 16.23 -2.98 -4.24
CA PHE A 76 16.14 -3.72 -2.99
C PHE A 76 15.05 -3.16 -2.06
N MET A 77 14.96 -1.84 -1.91
CA MET A 77 13.89 -1.20 -1.14
C MET A 77 12.50 -1.53 -1.69
N LEU A 78 12.31 -1.50 -3.01
CA LEU A 78 11.05 -1.88 -3.65
C LEU A 78 10.70 -3.35 -3.38
N PHE A 79 11.68 -4.25 -3.45
CA PHE A 79 11.49 -5.65 -3.09
C PHE A 79 11.02 -5.81 -1.63
N CYS A 80 11.64 -5.09 -0.69
CA CYS A 80 11.19 -5.07 0.70
C CYS A 80 9.77 -4.53 0.87
N CYS A 81 9.34 -3.56 0.07
CA CYS A 81 7.95 -3.07 0.09
C CYS A 81 6.95 -4.15 -0.33
N TRP A 82 7.30 -4.98 -1.32
CA TRP A 82 6.46 -6.11 -1.73
C TRP A 82 6.42 -7.21 -0.67
N ILE A 83 7.54 -7.49 0.00
CA ILE A 83 7.54 -8.40 1.15
C ILE A 83 6.64 -7.88 2.26
N PHE A 84 6.70 -6.58 2.56
CA PHE A 84 5.85 -5.95 3.56
C PHE A 84 4.36 -6.16 3.25
N GLY A 85 3.89 -5.78 2.06
CA GLY A 85 2.50 -6.01 1.65
C GLY A 85 2.14 -7.50 1.57
N GLY A 86 3.05 -8.34 1.07
CA GLY A 86 2.87 -9.78 0.99
C GLY A 86 2.71 -10.44 2.36
N ALA A 87 3.42 -9.97 3.39
CA ALA A 87 3.25 -10.45 4.76
C ALA A 87 1.83 -10.19 5.29
N PHE A 88 1.28 -9.00 5.04
CA PHE A 88 -0.12 -8.69 5.36
C PHE A 88 -1.11 -9.53 4.56
N PHE A 89 -0.83 -9.78 3.27
CA PHE A 89 -1.68 -10.68 2.49
C PHE A 89 -1.77 -12.07 3.13
N VAL A 90 -0.63 -12.64 3.55
CA VAL A 90 -0.58 -13.94 4.22
C VAL A 90 -1.34 -13.92 5.54
N THR A 91 -1.23 -12.85 6.34
CA THR A 91 -2.02 -12.74 7.58
C THR A 91 -3.51 -12.63 7.32
N TYR A 92 -3.94 -11.90 6.29
CA TYR A 92 -5.35 -11.82 5.89
C TYR A 92 -5.90 -13.14 5.33
N MET A 93 -5.07 -14.03 4.80
CA MET A 93 -5.50 -15.37 4.38
C MET A 93 -5.57 -16.37 5.54
N SER A 94 -5.01 -16.04 6.70
CA SER A 94 -5.03 -16.93 7.87
C SER A 94 -6.45 -17.12 8.43
N SER A 95 -6.67 -18.16 9.24
CA SER A 95 -7.98 -18.38 9.89
C SER A 95 -8.34 -17.33 10.95
N ASN A 96 -7.36 -16.55 11.41
CA ASN A 96 -7.48 -15.71 12.61
C ASN A 96 -7.79 -14.24 12.31
N THR A 97 -7.68 -13.84 11.04
CA THR A 97 -7.99 -12.50 10.53
C THR A 97 -8.42 -12.61 9.07
N GLY A 98 -9.30 -11.73 8.66
CA GLY A 98 -9.71 -11.55 7.28
C GLY A 98 -10.21 -10.13 7.06
N ILE A 99 -10.19 -9.73 5.79
CA ILE A 99 -10.83 -8.51 5.32
C ILE A 99 -12.03 -8.96 4.47
N LEU A 100 -13.22 -8.58 4.90
CA LEU A 100 -14.50 -8.93 4.27
C LEU A 100 -15.21 -7.66 3.82
N TYR A 101 -16.10 -7.79 2.86
CA TYR A 101 -16.82 -6.66 2.31
C TYR A 101 -18.10 -6.40 3.10
N ASP A 102 -18.19 -5.23 3.73
CA ASP A 102 -19.40 -4.79 4.40
C ASP A 102 -20.33 -4.14 3.37
N MET A 103 -21.38 -4.86 2.95
CA MET A 103 -22.36 -4.37 1.98
C MET A 103 -23.21 -3.21 2.50
N TYR A 104 -23.40 -3.07 3.81
CA TYR A 104 -24.23 -2.01 4.38
C TYR A 104 -23.50 -0.68 4.39
N ASN A 105 -22.20 -0.73 4.61
CA ASN A 105 -21.36 0.46 4.71
C ASN A 105 -20.45 0.69 3.50
N PHE A 106 -20.48 -0.22 2.51
CA PHE A 106 -19.73 -0.16 1.25
C PHE A 106 -18.21 -0.09 1.40
N TYR A 107 -17.64 -0.72 2.42
CA TYR A 107 -16.20 -0.73 2.64
C TYR A 107 -15.67 -2.12 3.04
N TRP A 108 -14.36 -2.29 2.92
CA TRP A 108 -13.66 -3.49 3.35
C TRP A 108 -13.38 -3.43 4.86
N ALA A 109 -13.99 -4.32 5.63
CA ALA A 109 -13.92 -4.35 7.08
C ALA A 109 -13.18 -5.61 7.58
N TYR A 110 -12.62 -5.52 8.78
CA TYR A 110 -12.06 -6.67 9.46
C TYR A 110 -13.15 -7.66 9.91
N ASP A 111 -12.91 -8.95 9.79
CA ASP A 111 -13.83 -10.04 10.15
C ASP A 111 -14.01 -10.30 11.67
N HIS A 112 -13.53 -9.37 12.51
CA HIS A 112 -13.49 -9.51 13.98
C HIS A 112 -12.81 -10.80 14.50
N GLY A 113 -11.95 -11.44 13.69
CA GLY A 113 -11.11 -12.55 14.13
C GLY A 113 -10.18 -12.19 15.30
N SER A 114 -9.64 -13.20 15.99
CA SER A 114 -8.84 -13.03 17.21
C SER A 114 -7.60 -12.14 17.04
N TRP A 115 -7.10 -12.00 15.80
CA TRP A 115 -5.93 -11.18 15.49
C TRP A 115 -6.29 -9.86 14.81
N SER A 116 -7.56 -9.62 14.48
CA SER A 116 -7.97 -8.48 13.66
C SER A 116 -7.65 -7.13 14.31
N ASP A 117 -7.86 -6.98 15.62
CA ASP A 117 -7.50 -5.76 16.36
C ASP A 117 -5.98 -5.53 16.37
N ILE A 118 -5.20 -6.60 16.54
CA ILE A 118 -3.73 -6.55 16.56
C ILE A 118 -3.21 -6.17 15.19
N VAL A 119 -3.72 -6.80 14.12
CA VAL A 119 -3.31 -6.52 12.74
C VAL A 119 -3.67 -5.09 12.35
N SER A 120 -4.87 -4.62 12.70
CA SER A 120 -5.30 -3.23 12.49
C SER A 120 -4.37 -2.22 13.20
N LEU A 121 -3.96 -2.53 14.43
CA LEU A 121 -3.01 -1.70 15.17
C LEU A 121 -1.63 -1.67 14.50
N ILE A 122 -1.12 -2.82 14.05
CA ILE A 122 0.16 -2.93 13.33
C ILE A 122 0.09 -2.18 12.00
N GLU A 123 -1.00 -2.32 11.26
CA GLU A 123 -1.26 -1.60 10.02
C GLU A 123 -1.21 -0.08 10.24
N TYR A 124 -1.92 0.41 11.25
CA TYR A 124 -1.93 1.83 11.60
C TYR A 124 -0.53 2.34 11.97
N TYR A 125 0.16 1.68 12.90
CA TYR A 125 1.47 2.11 13.37
C TYR A 125 2.60 1.91 12.37
N SER A 126 2.46 1.02 11.40
CA SER A 126 3.42 0.90 10.30
C SER A 126 3.18 1.95 9.22
N SER A 127 1.93 2.22 8.88
CA SER A 127 1.56 3.09 7.76
C SER A 127 1.72 4.58 8.07
N VAL A 128 1.26 5.03 9.23
CA VAL A 128 1.27 6.46 9.58
C VAL A 128 2.69 7.05 9.60
N PRO A 129 3.69 6.43 10.25
CA PRO A 129 5.06 6.95 10.22
C PRO A 129 5.66 6.98 8.81
N LEU A 130 5.37 5.97 7.98
CA LEU A 130 5.84 5.94 6.59
C LEU A 130 5.28 7.11 5.78
N LEU A 131 3.99 7.42 5.94
CA LEU A 131 3.37 8.57 5.28
C LEU A 131 3.92 9.90 5.79
N ILE A 132 4.14 10.05 7.11
CA ILE A 132 4.77 11.24 7.69
C ILE A 132 6.19 11.43 7.14
N MET A 133 6.99 10.37 7.09
CA MET A 133 8.32 10.42 6.51
C MET A 133 8.28 10.79 5.02
N ALA A 134 7.36 10.20 4.26
CA ALA A 134 7.21 10.52 2.83
C ALA A 134 6.85 12.00 2.64
N PHE A 135 5.95 12.53 3.46
CA PHE A 135 5.58 13.95 3.45
C PHE A 135 6.78 14.86 3.74
N ILE A 136 7.57 14.56 4.78
CA ILE A 136 8.78 15.32 5.12
C ILE A 136 9.78 15.30 3.96
N VAL A 137 10.01 14.14 3.34
CA VAL A 137 10.91 14.03 2.18
C VAL A 137 10.40 14.88 1.00
N TYR A 138 9.09 14.89 0.75
CA TYR A 138 8.50 15.72 -0.29
C TYR A 138 8.65 17.23 -0.03
N ILE A 139 8.55 17.69 1.22
CA ILE A 139 8.89 19.08 1.57
C ILE A 139 10.34 19.37 1.18
N GLY A 140 11.26 18.46 1.51
CA GLY A 140 12.67 18.57 1.11
C GLY A 140 12.88 18.61 -0.41
N VAL A 141 12.10 17.85 -1.17
CA VAL A 141 12.10 17.90 -2.65
C VAL A 141 11.68 19.28 -3.15
N VAL A 142 10.58 19.83 -2.63
CA VAL A 142 10.07 21.15 -3.03
C VAL A 142 11.09 22.25 -2.74
N ILE A 143 11.70 22.25 -1.55
CA ILE A 143 12.75 23.22 -1.18
C ILE A 143 13.96 23.13 -2.13
N ASN A 144 14.38 21.93 -2.50
CA ASN A 144 15.48 21.76 -3.46
C ASN A 144 15.11 22.29 -4.85
N ILE A 145 13.87 22.07 -5.31
CA ILE A 145 13.42 22.59 -6.61
C ILE A 145 13.38 24.12 -6.59
N THR A 146 12.79 24.73 -5.56
CA THR A 146 12.66 26.19 -5.50
C THR A 146 14.02 26.90 -5.41
N SER A 147 14.98 26.34 -4.66
CA SER A 147 16.33 26.90 -4.57
C SER A 147 17.10 26.84 -5.89
N MET A 148 16.80 25.88 -6.78
CA MET A 148 17.38 25.81 -8.12
C MET A 148 16.79 26.80 -9.10
N VAL A 149 15.51 27.17 -8.94
CA VAL A 149 14.82 28.13 -9.82
C VAL A 149 15.19 29.58 -9.47
N SER A 150 15.58 29.85 -8.22
CA SER A 150 16.01 31.19 -7.78
C SER A 150 17.46 31.55 -8.17
N LEU A 151 18.18 30.67 -8.86
CA LEU A 151 19.55 30.85 -9.35
C LEU A 151 19.54 31.03 -10.87
#